data_AF-A0A7S4BG92-F1
#
_entry.id   AF-A0A7S4BG92-F1
#
_cell.length_a   1.000
_cell.length_b   1.000
_cell.length_c   1.000
_cell.angle_alpha   90.00
_cell.angle_beta   90.00
_cell.angle_gamma   90.00
#
_symmetry.space_group_name_H-M   'P 1'
#
loop_
_entity.id
_entity.type
_entity.pdbx_description
1 polymer ?
#
loop_
_entity_poly.entity_id
_entity_poly.type
_entity_poly.pdbx_seq_one_letter_code
_entity_poly.pdbx_strand_id
1 'polypeptide(L)'
;MPPVEHSVAFGRAQVAQPRRKKDDDEDVEDLRFTFERTSAKDGQDATPYWQQGNESFDRTLPTAERNALKQHPKVLQELERFWTVYRKDASGRISKQEYLNAHSKFAQVLIPDISVEDALQSGEEDWIEDAEGSETMSKQQLFRCLFELADLYTTRIDGDAYALWLSRLFKRVTVSLSRAPNGAVVETPPEAPSPQRLQELHNFREGRRNG
;
A
#
# COMPACT_ATOMS: atom_id res chain seq x y z
N MET A 1 -24.15 -24.54 -13.01
CA MET A 1 -23.09 -23.51 -13.11
C MET A 1 -22.25 -23.60 -11.83
N PRO A 2 -20.93 -23.81 -11.90
CA PRO A 2 -20.09 -23.66 -10.73
C PRO A 2 -19.75 -22.17 -10.52
N PRO A 3 -19.41 -21.74 -9.29
CA PRO A 3 -19.01 -20.36 -9.04
C PRO A 3 -17.58 -20.11 -9.55
N VAL A 4 -17.33 -18.91 -10.05
CA VAL A 4 -16.01 -18.45 -10.51
C VAL A 4 -15.19 -18.05 -9.27
N GLU A 5 -14.30 -18.94 -8.82
CA GLU A 5 -13.32 -18.61 -7.78
C GLU A 5 -12.27 -17.65 -8.35
N HIS A 6 -12.21 -16.44 -7.77
CA HIS A 6 -11.16 -15.47 -8.00
C HIS A 6 -10.12 -15.66 -6.88
N SER A 7 -8.91 -16.09 -7.22
CA SER A 7 -7.81 -16.23 -6.26
C SER A 7 -6.75 -15.17 -6.55
N VAL A 8 -6.42 -14.35 -5.56
CA VAL A 8 -5.34 -13.36 -5.59
C VAL A 8 -4.25 -13.84 -4.61
N ALA A 9 -3.00 -13.90 -5.05
CA ALA A 9 -1.88 -14.41 -4.26
C ALA A 9 -0.63 -13.52 -4.43
N PHE A 10 0.29 -13.58 -3.48
CA PHE A 10 1.61 -12.95 -3.59
C PHE A 10 2.57 -13.86 -4.38
N GLY A 11 2.86 -13.54 -5.65
CA GLY A 11 3.70 -14.36 -6.56
C GLY A 11 5.22 -14.16 -6.44
N ARG A 12 6.01 -15.20 -6.79
CA ARG A 12 7.48 -15.19 -6.97
C ARG A 12 7.81 -15.11 -8.47
N ALA A 13 8.77 -14.24 -8.85
CA ALA A 13 9.13 -14.00 -10.24
C ALA A 13 9.97 -15.14 -10.89
N GLN A 14 9.62 -15.49 -12.13
CA GLN A 14 10.56 -16.05 -13.12
C GLN A 14 10.50 -15.19 -14.38
N VAL A 15 11.68 -14.81 -14.89
CA VAL A 15 11.86 -13.80 -15.94
C VAL A 15 11.78 -14.44 -17.33
N ALA A 16 10.87 -13.94 -18.17
CA ALA A 16 10.96 -14.05 -19.63
C ALA A 16 10.37 -12.79 -20.28
N GLN A 17 11.19 -12.06 -21.06
CA GLN A 17 10.75 -11.07 -22.06
C GLN A 17 10.44 -11.81 -23.39
N PRO A 18 9.64 -11.31 -24.38
CA PRO A 18 9.61 -9.90 -24.84
C PRO A 18 8.35 -9.37 -25.59
N ARG A 19 8.50 -8.12 -26.09
CA ARG A 19 7.85 -7.41 -27.24
C ARG A 19 6.56 -6.62 -27.04
N ARG A 20 6.70 -5.29 -27.17
CA ARG A 20 5.65 -4.26 -27.25
C ARG A 20 4.70 -4.44 -28.45
N LYS A 21 3.40 -4.26 -28.22
CA LYS A 21 2.42 -3.75 -29.19
C LYS A 21 1.46 -2.76 -28.52
N LYS A 22 0.78 -2.02 -29.39
CA LYS A 22 0.36 -0.62 -29.32
C LYS A 22 -1.12 -0.48 -28.92
N ASP A 23 -1.38 0.50 -28.06
CA ASP A 23 -2.58 1.30 -27.79
C ASP A 23 -3.97 0.64 -27.94
N ASP A 24 -4.61 0.35 -26.81
CA ASP A 24 -6.07 0.40 -26.61
C ASP A 24 -6.31 1.20 -25.31
N ASP A 25 -6.94 2.37 -25.43
CA ASP A 25 -7.39 3.23 -24.33
C ASP A 25 -8.56 2.55 -23.58
N GLU A 26 -8.25 1.56 -22.73
CA GLU A 26 -9.08 1.31 -21.54
C GLU A 26 -8.87 2.48 -20.57
N ASP A 27 -9.91 2.91 -19.84
CA ASP A 27 -9.76 3.83 -18.71
C ASP A 27 -8.78 3.19 -17.69
N VAL A 28 -7.48 3.42 -17.89
CA VAL A 28 -6.42 2.92 -17.01
C VAL A 28 -6.60 3.67 -15.70
N GLU A 29 -7.24 3.01 -14.74
CA GLU A 29 -7.51 3.54 -13.43
C GLU A 29 -6.22 4.16 -12.85
N ASP A 30 -6.24 5.46 -12.55
CA ASP A 30 -5.05 6.19 -12.12
C ASP A 30 -4.61 5.74 -10.72
N LEU A 31 -3.68 4.79 -10.69
CA LEU A 31 -3.10 4.21 -9.48
C LEU A 31 -2.07 5.14 -8.83
N ARG A 32 -1.85 6.33 -9.38
CA ARG A 32 -0.97 7.33 -8.76
C ARG A 32 -1.59 7.88 -7.49
N PHE A 33 -0.82 7.91 -6.42
CA PHE A 33 -1.19 8.61 -5.21
C PHE A 33 -1.36 10.10 -5.48
N THR A 34 -2.05 10.80 -4.59
CA THR A 34 -2.31 12.25 -4.71
C THR A 34 -1.04 13.07 -4.92
N PHE A 35 0.10 12.62 -4.37
CA PHE A 35 1.41 13.28 -4.51
C PHE A 35 2.10 13.03 -5.87
N GLU A 36 1.75 11.97 -6.59
CA GLU A 36 2.31 11.65 -7.92
C GLU A 36 1.60 12.39 -9.06
N ARG A 37 0.54 13.15 -8.74
CA ARG A 37 -0.17 13.99 -9.69
C ARG A 37 0.56 15.33 -9.81
N THR A 38 1.55 15.40 -10.70
CA THR A 38 2.02 16.68 -11.23
C THR A 38 0.92 17.23 -12.13
N SER A 39 0.11 18.16 -11.62
CA SER A 39 -0.84 18.89 -12.46
C SER A 39 -0.06 19.78 -13.43
N ALA A 40 0.21 19.30 -14.63
CA ALA A 40 0.74 20.13 -15.72
C ALA A 40 -0.26 21.19 -16.23
N LYS A 41 -1.50 21.20 -15.73
CA LYS A 41 -2.58 22.11 -16.19
C LYS A 41 -2.85 23.30 -15.29
N ASP A 42 -2.42 23.27 -14.04
CA ASP A 42 -2.54 24.41 -13.13
C ASP A 42 -1.14 24.61 -12.57
N GLY A 43 -0.43 25.65 -13.03
CA GLY A 43 0.91 26.01 -12.54
C GLY A 43 0.92 26.49 -11.10
N GLN A 44 0.22 25.78 -10.21
CA GLN A 44 0.09 26.03 -8.79
C GLN A 44 0.71 24.85 -8.04
N ASP A 45 1.91 25.16 -7.55
CA ASP A 45 2.68 24.49 -6.52
C ASP A 45 2.79 22.96 -6.58
N ALA A 46 3.93 22.52 -7.11
CA ALA A 46 4.59 21.30 -6.68
C ALA A 46 5.09 21.45 -5.23
N THR A 47 4.18 21.68 -4.28
CA THR A 47 4.53 21.78 -2.85
C THR A 47 5.24 20.48 -2.47
N PRO A 48 6.47 20.49 -1.97
CA PRO A 48 7.15 19.26 -1.62
C PRO A 48 6.47 18.54 -0.44
N TYR A 49 6.60 17.22 -0.38
CA TYR A 49 5.93 16.32 0.59
C TYR A 49 5.90 16.82 2.05
N TRP A 50 6.99 17.40 2.55
CA TRP A 50 7.11 17.91 3.94
C TRP A 50 6.40 19.25 4.19
N GLN A 51 5.97 19.96 3.14
CA GLN A 51 5.15 21.17 3.22
C GLN A 51 3.67 20.89 2.95
N GLN A 52 3.35 19.69 2.46
CA GLN A 52 1.97 19.21 2.31
C GLN A 52 1.46 18.49 3.58
N GLY A 53 2.38 17.96 4.39
CA GLY A 53 2.11 17.58 5.77
C GLY A 53 1.95 18.85 6.61
N ASN A 54 0.75 19.09 7.10
CA ASN A 54 0.54 20.19 8.03
C ASN A 54 1.05 19.75 9.40
N GLU A 55 2.12 20.35 9.95
CA GLU A 55 2.61 20.08 11.32
C GLU A 55 1.50 20.24 12.39
N SER A 56 0.42 20.98 12.10
CA SER A 56 -0.73 21.05 12.99
C SER A 56 -1.60 19.77 13.01
N PHE A 57 -1.49 18.88 12.02
CA PHE A 57 -2.16 17.58 12.01
C PHE A 57 -1.53 16.59 13.01
N ASP A 58 -0.23 16.71 13.26
CA ASP A 58 0.51 15.84 14.19
C ASP A 58 0.33 16.25 15.66
N ARG A 59 -0.16 17.47 15.90
CA ARG A 59 -0.28 18.02 17.25
C ARG A 59 -1.70 18.39 17.70
N THR A 60 -2.71 18.49 16.81
CA THR A 60 -4.00 19.11 17.21
C THR A 60 -5.31 18.54 16.64
N LEU A 61 -5.35 17.42 15.92
CA LEU A 61 -6.63 16.91 15.38
C LEU A 61 -7.38 15.90 16.26
N PRO A 62 -8.73 15.90 16.26
CA PRO A 62 -9.52 15.22 17.27
C PRO A 62 -9.45 13.70 17.05
N THR A 63 -8.89 12.98 18.02
CA THR A 63 -8.84 11.51 18.07
C THR A 63 -10.20 10.86 17.75
N ALA A 64 -11.30 11.54 18.06
CA ALA A 64 -12.66 11.10 17.76
C ALA A 64 -12.95 10.94 16.25
N GLU A 65 -12.51 11.88 15.41
CA GLU A 65 -12.74 11.82 13.96
C GLU A 65 -11.96 10.67 13.33
N ARG A 66 -10.68 10.51 13.69
CA ARG A 66 -9.85 9.38 13.25
C ARG A 66 -10.41 8.04 13.73
N ASN A 67 -10.92 7.98 14.96
CA ASN A 67 -11.58 6.78 15.46
C ASN A 67 -12.87 6.45 14.71
N ALA A 68 -13.63 7.45 14.27
CA ALA A 68 -14.80 7.24 13.41
C ALA A 68 -14.40 6.68 12.03
N LEU A 69 -13.26 7.11 11.47
CA LEU A 69 -12.75 6.61 10.19
C LEU A 69 -12.39 5.12 10.23
N LYS A 70 -11.98 4.58 11.38
CA LYS A 70 -11.76 3.12 11.54
C LYS A 70 -13.03 2.30 11.28
N GLN A 71 -14.21 2.92 11.40
CA GLN A 71 -15.51 2.31 11.13
C GLN A 71 -16.13 2.77 9.80
N HIS A 72 -15.41 3.58 9.02
CA HIS A 72 -15.94 4.08 7.75
C HIS A 72 -16.12 2.91 6.76
N PRO A 73 -17.30 2.74 6.13
CA PRO A 73 -17.60 1.54 5.36
C PRO A 73 -16.60 1.24 4.24
N LYS A 74 -16.14 2.27 3.52
CA LYS A 74 -15.16 2.11 2.43
C LYS A 74 -13.75 1.81 2.94
N VAL A 75 -13.39 2.31 4.12
CA VAL A 75 -12.10 2.00 4.74
C VAL A 75 -12.11 0.54 5.17
N LEU A 76 -13.16 0.11 5.89
CA LEU A 76 -13.35 -1.28 6.27
C LEU A 76 -13.34 -2.21 5.05
N GLN A 77 -13.99 -1.84 3.95
CA GLN A 77 -13.99 -2.63 2.73
C GLN A 77 -12.57 -2.89 2.19
N GLU A 78 -11.71 -1.88 2.15
CA GLU A 78 -10.33 -2.07 1.66
C GLU A 78 -9.48 -2.84 2.70
N LEU A 79 -9.68 -2.60 4.00
CA LEU A 79 -9.01 -3.39 5.05
C LEU A 79 -9.39 -4.89 4.97
N GLU A 80 -10.67 -5.19 4.75
CA GLU A 80 -11.16 -6.56 4.51
C GLU A 80 -10.51 -7.18 3.27
N ARG A 81 -10.35 -6.40 2.21
CA ARG A 81 -9.70 -6.84 0.99
C ARG A 81 -8.25 -7.24 1.24
N PHE A 82 -7.49 -6.45 2.01
CA PHE A 82 -6.17 -6.87 2.49
C PHE A 82 -6.28 -8.17 3.30
N TRP A 83 -7.16 -8.23 4.30
CA TRP A 83 -7.30 -9.43 5.12
C TRP A 83 -7.53 -10.68 4.27
N THR A 84 -8.33 -10.62 3.20
CA THR A 84 -8.62 -11.78 2.36
C THR A 84 -7.38 -12.40 1.71
N VAL A 85 -6.39 -11.59 1.30
CA VAL A 85 -5.22 -12.07 0.53
C VAL A 85 -4.05 -12.53 1.39
N TYR A 86 -3.97 -12.15 2.66
CA TYR A 86 -2.95 -12.70 3.56
C TYR A 86 -3.18 -14.19 3.76
N ARG A 87 -2.11 -14.98 3.70
CA ARG A 87 -2.16 -16.37 4.13
C ARG A 87 -2.33 -16.44 5.64
N LYS A 88 -3.35 -17.18 6.09
CA LYS A 88 -3.55 -17.48 7.51
C LYS A 88 -3.14 -18.91 7.84
N ASP A 89 -2.76 -19.14 9.08
CA ASP A 89 -2.58 -20.47 9.65
C ASP A 89 -3.92 -21.17 9.95
N ALA A 90 -3.86 -22.37 10.54
CA ALA A 90 -5.04 -23.15 10.91
C ALA A 90 -5.95 -22.47 11.94
N SER A 91 -5.44 -21.49 12.69
CA SER A 91 -6.21 -20.68 13.65
C SER A 91 -6.81 -19.42 13.02
N GLY A 92 -6.59 -19.20 11.72
CA GLY A 92 -7.05 -18.01 11.02
C GLY A 92 -6.22 -16.76 11.33
N ARG A 93 -4.95 -16.92 11.74
CA ARG A 93 -4.04 -15.81 12.07
C ARG A 93 -2.86 -15.72 11.10
N ILE A 94 -2.26 -14.54 11.01
CA ILE A 94 -1.13 -14.25 10.12
C ILE A 94 0.18 -14.53 10.86
N SER A 95 1.08 -15.30 10.24
CA SER A 95 2.42 -15.51 10.78
C SER A 95 3.33 -14.32 10.49
N LYS A 96 4.38 -14.15 11.31
CA LYS A 96 5.43 -13.14 11.06
C LYS A 96 6.00 -13.22 9.64
N GLN A 97 6.26 -14.43 9.15
CA GLN A 97 6.81 -14.63 7.81
C GLN A 97 5.88 -14.10 6.70
N GLU A 98 4.57 -14.31 6.84
CA GLU A 98 3.60 -13.80 5.87
C GLU A 98 3.46 -12.27 5.98
N TYR A 99 3.48 -11.74 7.21
CA TYR A 99 3.52 -10.30 7.45
C TYR A 99 4.72 -9.66 6.74
N LEU A 100 5.94 -10.16 6.96
CA LEU A 100 7.15 -9.62 6.34
C LEU A 100 7.11 -9.70 4.81
N ASN A 101 6.53 -10.77 4.24
CA ASN A 101 6.36 -10.90 2.79
C ASN A 101 5.47 -9.81 2.19
N ALA A 102 4.45 -9.34 2.91
CA ALA A 102 3.60 -8.24 2.47
C ALA A 102 4.19 -6.87 2.83
N HIS A 103 4.61 -6.67 4.08
CA HIS A 103 5.03 -5.36 4.60
C HIS A 103 6.38 -4.90 4.03
N SER A 104 7.29 -5.82 3.69
CA SER A 104 8.49 -5.44 2.92
C SER A 104 8.15 -4.94 1.50
N LYS A 105 7.03 -5.38 0.90
CA LYS A 105 6.56 -4.83 -0.38
C LYS A 105 5.89 -3.48 -0.18
N PHE A 106 5.20 -3.29 0.94
CA PHE A 106 4.64 -1.98 1.29
C PHE A 106 5.79 -0.98 1.41
N ALA A 107 6.85 -1.34 2.15
CA ALA A 107 8.06 -0.56 2.23
C ALA A 107 8.66 -0.29 0.84
N GLN A 108 8.84 -1.30 -0.03
CA GLN A 108 9.37 -1.07 -1.38
C GLN A 108 8.51 -0.16 -2.28
N VAL A 109 7.18 -0.16 -2.09
CA VAL A 109 6.27 0.71 -2.83
C VAL A 109 6.26 2.14 -2.26
N LEU A 110 6.29 2.26 -0.94
CA LEU A 110 6.14 3.53 -0.23
C LEU A 110 7.46 4.26 -0.06
N ILE A 111 8.55 3.50 0.06
CA ILE A 111 9.91 3.90 0.33
C ILE A 111 10.76 3.62 -0.91
N PRO A 112 10.87 4.60 -1.79
CA PRO A 112 11.76 4.48 -2.92
C PRO A 112 13.23 4.18 -2.56
N ASP A 113 13.90 3.44 -3.46
CA ASP A 113 15.30 3.00 -3.36
C ASP A 113 15.67 2.22 -2.08
N ILE A 114 14.68 1.80 -1.29
CA ILE A 114 14.94 0.89 -0.17
C ILE A 114 15.46 -0.44 -0.70
N SER A 115 16.55 -0.92 -0.11
CA SER A 115 17.01 -2.27 -0.43
C SER A 115 16.01 -3.29 0.09
N VAL A 116 15.97 -4.48 -0.53
CA VAL A 116 15.10 -5.58 -0.03
C VAL A 116 15.46 -5.93 1.42
N GLU A 117 16.74 -5.83 1.78
CA GLU A 117 17.24 -6.12 3.13
C GLU A 117 16.77 -5.08 4.15
N ASP A 118 16.89 -3.78 3.83
CA ASP A 118 16.38 -2.71 4.71
C ASP A 118 14.85 -2.76 4.82
N ALA A 119 14.15 -3.13 3.76
CA ALA A 119 12.69 -3.29 3.78
C ALA A 119 12.25 -4.46 4.66
N LEU A 120 13.01 -5.56 4.66
CA LEU A 120 12.79 -6.69 5.56
C LEU A 120 13.11 -6.30 7.00
N GLN A 121 14.23 -5.61 7.25
CA GLN A 121 14.61 -5.15 8.58
C GLN A 121 13.57 -4.19 9.16
N SER A 122 13.08 -3.22 8.39
CA SER A 122 11.99 -2.33 8.83
C SER A 122 10.75 -3.14 9.23
N GLY A 123 10.37 -4.14 8.43
CA GLY A 123 9.24 -5.00 8.77
C GLY A 123 9.48 -5.85 10.03
N GLU A 124 10.72 -6.26 10.29
CA GLU A 124 11.11 -6.99 11.51
C GLU A 124 10.95 -6.12 12.77
N GLU A 125 11.32 -4.84 12.66
CA GLU A 125 11.15 -3.83 13.71
C GLU A 125 9.67 -3.53 13.94
N ASP A 126 8.90 -3.24 12.88
CA ASP A 126 7.46 -2.94 12.94
C ASP A 126 6.65 -4.10 13.53
N TRP A 127 7.04 -5.35 13.24
CA TRP A 127 6.33 -6.53 13.75
C TRP A 127 6.19 -6.54 15.28
N ILE A 128 7.19 -6.04 16.02
CA ILE A 128 7.19 -6.06 17.48
C ILE A 128 5.99 -5.25 18.01
N GLU A 129 5.77 -4.08 17.42
CA GLU A 129 4.68 -3.17 17.79
C GLU A 129 3.35 -3.63 17.20
N ASP A 130 3.33 -4.05 15.94
CA ASP A 130 2.10 -4.42 15.24
C ASP A 130 1.50 -5.74 15.71
N ALA A 131 2.34 -6.71 16.06
CA ALA A 131 1.88 -7.96 16.66
C ALA A 131 1.63 -7.83 18.18
N GLU A 132 1.98 -6.69 18.79
CA GLU A 132 1.82 -6.42 20.23
C GLU A 132 2.45 -7.54 21.08
N GLY A 133 3.63 -8.01 20.68
CA GLY A 133 4.35 -9.13 21.31
C GLY A 133 3.80 -10.53 21.03
N SER A 134 2.79 -10.68 20.18
CA SER A 134 2.23 -11.98 19.76
C SER A 134 3.08 -12.66 18.69
N GLU A 135 3.09 -14.00 18.68
CA GLU A 135 3.74 -14.80 17.62
C GLU A 135 2.96 -14.78 16.30
N THR A 136 1.66 -14.48 16.37
CA THR A 136 0.76 -14.39 15.21
C THR A 136 -0.15 -13.18 15.32
N MET A 137 -0.50 -12.60 14.17
CA MET A 137 -1.29 -11.39 14.05
C MET A 137 -2.75 -11.72 13.77
N SER A 138 -3.64 -11.11 14.54
CA SER A 138 -5.09 -11.17 14.34
C SER A 138 -5.56 -10.18 13.28
N LYS A 139 -6.80 -10.33 12.82
CA LYS A 139 -7.43 -9.38 11.89
C LYS A 139 -7.46 -7.95 12.43
N GLN A 140 -7.77 -7.79 13.71
CA GLN A 140 -7.85 -6.47 14.35
C GLN A 140 -6.48 -5.78 14.38
N GLN A 141 -5.42 -6.53 14.66
CA GLN A 141 -4.05 -6.02 14.64
C GLN A 141 -3.64 -5.60 13.23
N LEU A 142 -3.91 -6.42 12.21
CA LEU A 142 -3.66 -6.03 10.81
C LEU A 142 -4.42 -4.76 10.43
N PHE A 143 -5.70 -4.67 10.81
CA PHE A 143 -6.54 -3.50 10.50
C PHE A 143 -6.00 -2.23 11.15
N ARG A 144 -5.51 -2.33 12.40
CA ARG A 144 -4.86 -1.22 13.10
C ARG A 144 -3.61 -0.76 12.34
N CYS A 145 -2.69 -1.68 12.06
CA CYS A 145 -1.44 -1.38 11.35
C CYS A 145 -1.69 -0.73 9.97
N LEU A 146 -2.57 -1.31 9.14
CA LEU A 146 -2.90 -0.75 7.82
C LEU A 146 -3.57 0.62 7.92
N PHE A 147 -4.42 0.83 8.93
CA PHE A 147 -5.03 2.12 9.17
C PHE A 147 -4.00 3.16 9.60
N GLU A 148 -3.10 2.83 10.53
CA GLU A 148 -2.00 3.70 10.97
C GLU A 148 -1.09 4.08 9.80
N LEU A 149 -0.82 3.12 8.90
CA LEU A 149 -0.08 3.39 7.67
C LEU A 149 -0.86 4.35 6.76
N ALA A 150 -2.16 4.16 6.56
CA ALA A 150 -2.99 5.10 5.79
C ALA A 150 -3.06 6.49 6.43
N ASP A 151 -3.15 6.55 7.76
CA ASP A 151 -3.18 7.76 8.58
C ASP A 151 -1.87 8.57 8.45
N LEU A 152 -0.75 7.87 8.29
CA LEU A 152 0.56 8.47 8.05
C LEU A 152 0.69 9.11 6.65
N TYR A 153 0.11 8.49 5.63
CA TYR A 153 0.31 8.88 4.23
C TYR A 153 -0.86 9.65 3.59
N THR A 154 -1.99 9.77 4.27
CA THR A 154 -3.16 10.51 3.78
C THR A 154 -3.14 11.95 4.30
N THR A 155 -3.33 12.93 3.41
CA THR A 155 -3.26 14.36 3.77
C THR A 155 -4.58 14.97 4.23
N ARG A 156 -5.66 14.19 4.29
CA ARG A 156 -7.01 14.65 4.65
C ARG A 156 -7.68 13.65 5.59
N ILE A 157 -8.30 14.11 6.68
CA ILE A 157 -9.17 13.29 7.55
C ILE A 157 -10.51 13.11 6.84
N ASP A 158 -10.58 12.11 5.97
CA ASP A 158 -11.75 11.81 5.15
C ASP A 158 -11.77 10.33 4.78
N GLY A 159 -12.94 9.68 4.91
CA GLY A 159 -13.07 8.24 4.70
C GLY A 159 -12.83 7.80 3.26
N ASP A 160 -13.15 8.65 2.28
CA ASP A 160 -12.88 8.38 0.87
C ASP A 160 -11.38 8.50 0.56
N ALA A 161 -10.70 9.47 1.16
CA ALA A 161 -9.25 9.65 1.01
C ALA A 161 -8.47 8.43 1.55
N TYR A 162 -8.83 7.92 2.73
CA TYR A 162 -8.18 6.74 3.33
C TYR A 162 -8.46 5.48 2.49
N ALA A 163 -9.72 5.27 2.09
CA ALA A 163 -10.09 4.12 1.26
C ALA A 163 -9.37 4.15 -0.10
N LEU A 164 -9.30 5.32 -0.74
CA LEU A 164 -8.59 5.48 -2.01
C LEU A 164 -7.08 5.21 -1.85
N TRP A 165 -6.47 5.68 -0.76
CA TRP A 165 -5.07 5.41 -0.48
C TRP A 165 -4.81 3.91 -0.27
N LEU A 166 -5.62 3.24 0.56
CA LEU A 166 -5.54 1.79 0.79
C LEU A 166 -5.73 0.99 -0.51
N SER A 167 -6.69 1.39 -1.34
CA SER A 167 -6.95 0.73 -2.63
C SER A 167 -5.76 0.83 -3.58
N ARG A 168 -5.08 1.98 -3.62
CA ARG A 168 -3.85 2.17 -4.40
C ARG A 168 -2.70 1.33 -3.88
N LEU A 169 -2.48 1.32 -2.56
CA LEU A 169 -1.46 0.47 -1.96
C LEU A 169 -1.73 -1.00 -2.31
N PHE A 170 -2.96 -1.47 -2.13
CA PHE A 170 -3.37 -2.84 -2.44
C PHE A 170 -3.01 -3.21 -3.88
N LYS A 171 -3.38 -2.38 -4.85
CA LYS A 171 -3.12 -2.64 -6.27
C LYS A 171 -1.62 -2.61 -6.63
N ARG A 172 -0.81 -1.87 -5.88
CA ARG A 172 0.65 -1.80 -6.07
C ARG A 172 1.44 -2.92 -5.40
N VAL A 173 0.83 -3.67 -4.49
CA VAL A 173 1.55 -4.71 -3.72
C VAL A 173 1.01 -6.11 -4.03
N THR A 174 -0.13 -6.18 -4.71
CA THR A 174 -0.74 -7.42 -5.19
C THR A 174 -0.60 -7.54 -6.71
N VAL A 175 -0.55 -8.77 -7.21
CA VAL A 175 -0.58 -9.05 -8.64
C VAL A 175 -2.00 -9.34 -9.07
N SER A 176 -2.37 -8.90 -10.27
CA SER A 176 -3.61 -9.34 -10.91
C SER A 176 -3.34 -10.64 -11.65
N LEU A 177 -4.13 -11.68 -11.37
CA LEU A 177 -4.12 -12.92 -12.13
C LEU A 177 -5.26 -12.87 -13.14
N SER A 178 -4.93 -12.86 -14.42
CA SER A 178 -5.91 -12.94 -15.51
C SER A 178 -5.75 -14.25 -16.27
N ARG A 179 -6.84 -14.77 -16.85
CA ARG A 179 -6.79 -16.01 -17.65
C ARG A 179 -6.88 -15.65 -19.13
N ALA A 180 -5.82 -15.93 -19.87
CA ALA A 180 -5.78 -15.73 -21.30
C ALA A 180 -6.77 -16.67 -22.03
N PRO A 181 -7.20 -16.35 -23.25
CA PRO A 181 -8.15 -17.18 -24.02
C PRO A 181 -7.67 -18.62 -24.27
N ASN A 182 -6.36 -18.87 -24.21
CA ASN A 182 -5.75 -20.20 -24.30
C ASN A 182 -5.72 -20.97 -22.97
N GLY A 183 -6.32 -20.43 -21.91
CA GLY A 183 -6.37 -21.04 -20.58
C GLY A 183 -5.17 -20.75 -19.68
N ALA A 184 -4.12 -20.08 -20.19
CA ALA A 184 -2.94 -19.71 -19.41
C ALA A 184 -3.25 -18.63 -18.37
N VAL A 185 -2.62 -18.69 -17.20
CA VAL A 185 -2.68 -17.63 -16.19
C VAL A 185 -1.58 -16.61 -16.50
N VAL A 186 -1.97 -15.35 -16.66
CA VAL A 186 -1.07 -14.21 -16.86
C VAL A 186 -1.05 -13.41 -15.58
N GLU A 187 0.13 -13.28 -14.97
CA GLU A 187 0.35 -12.41 -13.82
C GLU A 187 0.78 -11.03 -14.32
N THR A 188 0.08 -9.98 -13.90
CA THR A 188 0.50 -8.60 -14.13
C THR A 188 1.15 -8.06 -12.86
N PRO A 189 2.47 -7.77 -12.87
CA PRO A 189 3.14 -7.18 -11.72
C PRO A 189 2.67 -5.74 -11.49
N PRO A 190 2.76 -5.23 -10.27
CA PRO A 190 2.44 -3.84 -9.98
C PRO A 190 3.42 -2.87 -10.65
N GLU A 191 2.95 -1.65 -10.89
CA GLU A 191 3.76 -0.57 -11.46
C GLU A 191 4.83 -0.08 -10.47
N ALA A 192 6.04 0.22 -10.97
CA ALA A 192 7.14 0.71 -10.15
C ALA A 192 6.93 2.17 -9.68
N PRO A 193 7.50 2.60 -8.54
CA PRO A 193 7.43 3.99 -8.10
C PRO A 193 8.04 4.98 -9.11
N SER A 194 7.49 6.19 -9.20
CA SER A 194 8.02 7.23 -10.10
C SER A 194 9.32 7.86 -9.59
N PRO A 195 10.17 8.46 -10.46
CA PRO A 195 11.38 9.17 -10.03
C PRO A 195 11.12 10.33 -9.05
N GLN A 196 9.97 11.00 -9.18
CA GLN A 196 9.56 12.06 -8.27
C GLN A 196 9.32 11.51 -6.86
N ARG A 197 8.72 10.32 -6.75
CA ARG A 197 8.54 9.63 -5.48
C ARG A 197 9.90 9.34 -4.83
N LEU A 198 10.90 8.92 -5.62
CA LEU A 198 12.26 8.68 -5.12
C LEU A 198 12.85 9.90 -4.41
N GLN A 199 12.73 11.06 -5.04
CA GLN A 199 13.28 12.30 -4.50
C GLN A 199 12.57 12.79 -3.22
N GLU A 200 11.24 12.64 -3.15
CA GLU A 200 10.43 13.13 -2.03
C GLU A 200 10.74 12.40 -0.71
N LEU A 201 10.91 11.08 -0.76
CA LEU A 201 11.28 10.29 0.41
C LEU A 201 12.70 10.61 0.90
N HIS A 202 13.66 10.72 -0.03
CA HIS A 202 15.04 11.05 0.32
C HIS A 202 15.07 12.31 1.21
N ASN A 203 14.29 13.32 0.84
CA ASN A 203 14.20 14.57 1.59
C ASN A 203 13.52 14.41 2.96
N PHE A 204 12.52 13.53 3.09
CA PHE A 204 11.88 13.22 4.37
C PHE A 204 12.84 12.57 5.38
N ARG A 205 13.66 11.61 4.92
CA ARG A 205 14.64 10.90 5.78
C ARG A 205 15.74 11.81 6.28
N GLU A 206 16.24 12.70 5.42
CA GLU A 206 17.20 13.75 5.80
C GLU A 206 16.58 14.76 6.78
N GLY A 207 15.29 15.09 6.64
CA GLY A 207 14.57 15.96 7.58
C GLY A 207 14.46 15.39 8.99
N ARG A 208 14.26 14.06 9.15
CA ARG A 208 14.19 13.38 10.45
C ARG A 208 15.53 13.07 11.10
N ARG A 209 16.64 13.09 10.34
CA ARG A 209 17.99 12.94 10.87
C ARG A 209 18.55 14.23 11.47
N ASN A 210 18.02 15.37 11.05
CA ASN A 210 18.54 16.70 11.37
C ASN A 210 17.66 17.49 12.37
N GLY A 211 16.64 16.86 12.95
CA GLY A 211 15.75 17.41 13.98
C GLY A 211 15.61 16.45 15.15
#